data_AF-A0A3C1C171-F1
#
_entry.id   AF-A0A3C1C171-F1
#
_cell.length_a   1.000
_cell.length_b   1.000
_cell.length_c   1.000
_cell.angle_alpha   90.00
_cell.angle_beta   90.00
_cell.angle_gamma   90.00
#
_symmetry.space_group_name_H-M   'P 1'
#
loop_
_entity.id
_entity.type
_entity.pdbx_description
1 polymer ?
#
loop_
_entity_poly.entity_id
_entity_poly.type
_entity_poly.pdbx_seq_one_letter_code
_entity_poly.pdbx_strand_id
1 'polypeptide(L)'
;MRLLWAVPVIGAAVAAGWFFGAQRLEDERSLMEGPATAPARLEEGTGPVPETLVEAETAETSVQSAWDEETKPIRVDGPAAAAVGGAADGHNDELLDLVTSESRMVTARLAKEIEGLRRDLEDRTGRIRKLSEALAEAQAALDVNEARRAQAAGSAAETPADAPIEARIADVNADLGLVILDQGARQGVRYGLPLTVLRDRRRVARIRVVDVRERIAGAAVEETARGDYPQTGDRAVLIRPEGS
;
A
#
# COMPACT_ATOMS: atom_id res chain seq x y z
N MET A 1 22.42 -15.07 59.06
CA MET A 1 22.97 -16.33 58.51
C MET A 1 22.80 -16.31 56.99
N ARG A 2 23.85 -16.70 56.26
CA ARG A 2 23.98 -16.76 54.80
C ARG A 2 23.27 -18.00 54.20
N LEU A 3 23.24 -17.99 52.84
CA LEU A 3 23.17 -19.10 51.86
C LEU A 3 21.78 -19.38 51.28
N LEU A 4 21.52 -19.08 49.99
CA LEU A 4 22.03 -19.64 48.71
C LEU A 4 21.13 -20.77 48.21
N TRP A 5 20.47 -20.55 47.07
CA TRP A 5 20.25 -21.56 46.03
C TRP A 5 19.85 -20.84 44.73
N ALA A 6 20.69 -20.83 43.70
CA ALA A 6 21.02 -21.91 42.74
C ALA A 6 20.00 -21.99 41.59
N VAL A 7 20.43 -21.45 40.44
CA VAL A 7 19.90 -21.68 39.11
C VAL A 7 20.42 -23.04 38.61
N PRO A 8 19.68 -23.72 37.71
CA PRO A 8 20.35 -24.24 36.53
C PRO A 8 19.67 -23.86 35.22
N VAL A 9 20.55 -23.66 34.24
CA VAL A 9 20.37 -23.35 32.82
C VAL A 9 20.07 -24.63 32.04
N ILE A 10 19.07 -24.59 31.14
CA ILE A 10 18.96 -25.40 29.90
C ILE A 10 18.10 -24.54 28.95
N GLY A 11 18.49 -24.08 27.76
CA GLY A 11 19.37 -24.67 26.75
C GLY A 11 18.53 -25.16 25.58
N ALA A 12 18.18 -24.28 24.63
CA ALA A 12 17.71 -24.67 23.29
C ALA A 12 17.91 -23.53 22.29
N ALA A 13 18.97 -23.64 21.51
CA ALA A 13 19.19 -22.89 20.29
C ALA A 13 18.27 -23.44 19.20
N VAL A 14 17.60 -22.58 18.44
CA VAL A 14 17.17 -22.90 17.08
C VAL A 14 17.49 -21.73 16.17
N ALA A 15 18.20 -22.10 15.11
CA ALA A 15 18.86 -21.32 14.08
C ALA A 15 18.04 -20.17 13.46
N ALA A 16 18.74 -19.06 13.29
CA ALA A 16 18.43 -18.03 12.31
C ALA A 16 18.58 -18.59 10.89
N GLY A 17 17.66 -18.19 10.01
CA GLY A 17 17.73 -18.46 8.59
C GLY A 17 16.74 -17.58 7.84
N TRP A 18 17.06 -16.30 7.69
CA TRP A 18 16.35 -15.40 6.77
C TRP A 18 17.36 -14.75 5.84
N PHE A 19 17.34 -15.24 4.61
CA PHE A 19 18.09 -14.81 3.44
C PHE A 19 17.45 -13.52 2.89
N PHE A 20 18.20 -12.46 2.68
CA PHE A 20 17.77 -11.32 1.84
C PHE A 20 18.84 -11.06 0.78
N GLY A 21 18.52 -11.44 -0.46
CA GLY A 21 19.27 -11.07 -1.65
C GLY A 21 18.87 -9.67 -2.11
N ALA A 22 19.86 -8.82 -2.34
CA ALA A 22 19.71 -7.53 -2.98
C ALA A 22 19.97 -7.65 -4.49
N GLN A 23 19.05 -7.15 -5.31
CA GLN A 23 19.35 -6.75 -6.68
C GLN A 23 19.32 -5.22 -6.75
N ARG A 24 20.51 -4.68 -6.96
CA ARG A 24 20.87 -3.29 -7.20
C ARG A 24 20.88 -3.09 -8.71
N LEU A 25 20.33 -1.98 -9.18
CA LEU A 25 20.76 -1.34 -10.43
C LEU A 25 20.48 0.15 -10.32
N GLU A 26 21.58 0.88 -10.12
CA GLU A 26 21.74 2.30 -10.39
C GLU A 26 21.62 2.52 -11.90
N ASP A 27 21.07 3.66 -12.32
CA ASP A 27 21.62 4.35 -13.48
C ASP A 27 21.36 5.86 -13.38
N GLU A 28 22.46 6.57 -13.12
CA GLU A 28 22.60 8.01 -13.22
C GLU A 28 22.64 8.42 -14.70
N ARG A 29 21.85 9.41 -15.12
CA ARG A 29 22.31 10.39 -16.13
C ARG A 29 21.83 11.79 -15.81
N SER A 30 22.82 12.67 -15.78
CA SER A 30 22.78 14.04 -15.31
C SER A 30 22.73 15.04 -16.48
N LEU A 31 22.17 16.22 -16.21
CA LEU A 31 22.45 17.55 -16.78
C LEU A 31 21.96 17.90 -18.20
N MET A 32 21.16 18.97 -18.29
CA MET A 32 21.66 20.31 -18.65
C MET A 32 20.61 21.41 -18.35
N GLU A 33 21.09 22.49 -17.72
CA GLU A 33 20.73 23.93 -17.92
C GLU A 33 19.28 24.38 -17.66
N GLY A 34 18.96 25.21 -16.66
CA GLY A 34 19.42 26.59 -16.41
C GLY A 34 18.19 27.48 -16.08
N PRO A 35 18.33 28.78 -15.69
CA PRO A 35 18.17 29.21 -14.30
C PRO A 35 16.93 30.07 -13.95
N ALA A 36 16.82 30.34 -12.64
CA ALA A 36 15.76 31.03 -11.88
C ALA A 36 15.29 32.40 -12.37
N THR A 37 14.02 32.75 -12.07
CA THR A 37 13.56 34.08 -11.59
C THR A 37 12.13 33.98 -11.03
N ALA A 38 11.91 34.44 -9.81
CA ALA A 38 10.63 34.93 -9.27
C ALA A 38 10.79 36.44 -8.97
N PRO A 39 9.78 37.24 -8.55
CA PRO A 39 8.33 37.01 -8.33
C PRO A 39 7.43 38.16 -8.89
N ALA A 40 6.09 38.01 -8.94
CA ALA A 40 5.11 39.11 -8.67
C ALA A 40 3.62 38.71 -8.82
N ARG A 41 2.94 38.82 -7.69
CA ARG A 41 1.54 39.20 -7.34
C ARG A 41 0.66 39.94 -8.38
N LEU A 42 -0.65 39.62 -8.38
CA LEU A 42 -1.88 40.47 -8.43
C LEU A 42 -3.07 39.59 -8.89
N GLU A 43 -3.99 39.20 -8.01
CA GLU A 43 -5.29 39.86 -7.66
C GLU A 43 -6.39 39.80 -8.74
N GLU A 44 -7.55 39.31 -8.28
CA GLU A 44 -8.95 39.56 -8.69
C GLU A 44 -9.49 39.22 -10.10
N GLY A 45 -10.60 38.46 -10.10
CA GLY A 45 -11.43 38.26 -11.29
C GLY A 45 -12.56 37.22 -11.15
N THR A 46 -13.54 37.49 -10.29
CA THR A 46 -15.00 37.24 -10.47
C THR A 46 -15.51 35.96 -11.20
N GLY A 47 -16.07 35.04 -10.39
CA GLY A 47 -17.36 34.33 -10.61
C GLY A 47 -17.36 32.95 -11.32
N PRO A 48 -18.41 32.10 -11.18
CA PRO A 48 -19.46 32.05 -10.16
C PRO A 48 -19.63 30.67 -9.46
N VAL A 49 -20.38 30.73 -8.36
CA VAL A 49 -21.20 29.76 -7.59
C VAL A 49 -21.41 28.34 -8.16
N PRO A 50 -21.34 27.27 -7.33
CA PRO A 50 -21.67 25.91 -7.74
C PRO A 50 -23.18 25.68 -7.85
N GLU A 51 -23.68 25.41 -9.05
CA GLU A 51 -25.04 24.90 -9.26
C GLU A 51 -25.11 23.39 -8.96
N THR A 52 -25.80 23.10 -7.86
CA THR A 52 -26.85 22.08 -7.70
C THR A 52 -26.76 20.75 -8.48
N LEU A 53 -26.46 19.68 -7.72
CA LEU A 53 -27.22 18.42 -7.64
C LEU A 53 -28.47 18.28 -8.55
N VAL A 54 -28.32 17.96 -9.86
CA VAL A 54 -29.42 17.41 -10.69
C VAL A 54 -28.95 16.42 -11.79
N GLU A 55 -27.70 15.97 -11.84
CA GLU A 55 -27.23 15.11 -12.95
C GLU A 55 -27.18 13.59 -12.65
N ALA A 56 -27.77 13.13 -11.55
CA ALA A 56 -27.73 11.72 -11.17
C ALA A 56 -28.88 10.85 -11.71
N GLU A 57 -29.99 11.42 -12.19
CA GLU A 57 -31.17 10.63 -12.61
C GLU A 57 -31.35 10.44 -14.12
N THR A 58 -30.61 11.16 -14.97
CA THR A 58 -30.75 11.04 -16.44
C THR A 58 -29.84 10.00 -17.07
N ALA A 59 -28.84 9.48 -16.34
CA ALA A 59 -27.97 8.42 -16.84
C ALA A 59 -28.61 7.01 -16.75
N GLU A 60 -29.46 6.76 -15.75
CA GLU A 60 -30.05 5.42 -15.54
C GLU A 60 -31.18 5.08 -16.54
N THR A 61 -31.87 6.09 -17.08
CA THR A 61 -32.93 5.87 -18.10
C THR A 61 -32.34 5.57 -19.49
N SER A 62 -31.12 6.03 -19.79
CA SER A 62 -30.46 5.77 -21.08
C SER A 62 -29.89 4.36 -21.20
N VAL A 63 -29.51 3.73 -20.09
CA VAL A 63 -29.03 2.34 -20.11
C VAL A 63 -30.19 1.37 -20.28
N GLN A 64 -31.35 1.61 -19.64
CA GLN A 64 -32.51 0.72 -19.75
C GLN A 64 -33.14 0.75 -21.16
N SER A 65 -33.12 1.89 -21.83
CA SER A 65 -33.65 2.04 -23.19
C SER A 65 -32.84 1.30 -24.27
N ALA A 66 -31.59 0.93 -23.97
CA ALA A 66 -30.73 0.18 -24.88
C ALA A 66 -30.94 -1.35 -24.79
N TRP A 67 -31.55 -1.85 -23.72
CA TRP A 67 -31.81 -3.29 -23.53
C TRP A 67 -33.11 -3.77 -24.19
N ASP A 68 -34.06 -2.87 -24.46
CA ASP A 68 -35.35 -3.23 -25.08
C ASP A 68 -35.31 -3.30 -26.63
N GLU A 69 -34.19 -2.94 -27.26
CA GLU A 69 -34.07 -2.96 -28.72
C GLU A 69 -33.42 -4.26 -29.28
N GLU A 70 -32.86 -5.11 -28.40
CA GLU A 70 -32.16 -6.36 -28.78
C GLU A 70 -33.05 -7.62 -28.79
N THR A 71 -34.38 -7.47 -28.71
CA THR A 71 -35.35 -8.59 -28.74
C THR A 71 -36.30 -8.55 -29.93
N LYS A 72 -35.94 -7.85 -31.01
CA LYS A 72 -36.61 -8.05 -32.31
C LYS A 72 -35.97 -9.24 -33.02
N PRO A 73 -36.64 -10.40 -33.16
CA PRO A 73 -36.16 -11.41 -34.09
C PRO A 73 -36.12 -10.77 -35.48
N ILE A 74 -34.95 -10.74 -36.08
CA ILE A 74 -34.76 -10.30 -37.47
C ILE A 74 -35.71 -11.14 -38.33
N ARG A 75 -36.76 -10.50 -38.90
CA ARG A 75 -37.62 -11.15 -39.89
C ARG A 75 -36.75 -11.47 -41.10
N VAL A 76 -36.50 -12.75 -41.33
CA VAL A 76 -35.77 -13.28 -42.49
C VAL A 76 -36.73 -13.59 -43.64
N ASP A 77 -37.76 -12.78 -43.84
CA ASP A 77 -38.63 -12.88 -45.01
C ASP A 77 -38.07 -11.98 -46.11
N GLY A 78 -37.02 -12.47 -46.78
CA GLY A 78 -36.56 -11.92 -48.05
C GLY A 78 -37.59 -12.21 -49.16
N PRO A 79 -37.70 -11.36 -50.20
CA PRO A 79 -38.72 -11.51 -51.23
C PRO A 79 -38.56 -12.85 -51.95
N ALA A 80 -39.68 -13.55 -52.15
CA ALA A 80 -39.74 -14.80 -52.89
C ALA A 80 -39.02 -14.66 -54.24
N ALA A 81 -37.95 -15.43 -54.41
CA ALA A 81 -37.14 -15.48 -55.62
C ALA A 81 -38.03 -15.92 -56.79
N ALA A 82 -38.40 -14.97 -57.65
CA ALA A 82 -38.94 -15.26 -58.96
C ALA A 82 -37.83 -15.94 -59.77
N ALA A 83 -38.04 -17.20 -60.12
CA ALA A 83 -37.15 -17.99 -60.95
C ALA A 83 -36.99 -17.35 -62.33
N VAL A 84 -35.83 -16.75 -62.59
CA VAL A 84 -35.35 -16.42 -63.93
C VAL A 84 -34.14 -17.32 -64.17
N GLY A 85 -34.30 -18.26 -65.09
CA GLY A 85 -33.28 -19.26 -65.41
C GLY A 85 -32.07 -18.69 -66.15
N GLY A 86 -30.90 -19.22 -65.82
CA GLY A 86 -29.66 -19.12 -66.59
C GLY A 86 -28.78 -20.32 -66.27
N ALA A 87 -28.57 -21.21 -67.23
CA ALA A 87 -27.85 -22.47 -67.05
C ALA A 87 -26.31 -22.31 -67.01
N ALA A 88 -25.81 -21.39 -66.17
CA ALA A 88 -24.38 -21.15 -65.95
C ALA A 88 -23.98 -21.11 -64.45
N ASP A 89 -24.92 -21.34 -63.53
CA ASP A 89 -24.80 -20.88 -62.13
C ASP A 89 -24.26 -21.93 -61.13
N GLY A 90 -24.06 -23.18 -61.53
CA GLY A 90 -23.71 -24.25 -60.58
C GLY A 90 -22.39 -24.04 -59.81
N HIS A 91 -21.39 -23.41 -60.45
CA HIS A 91 -20.11 -23.13 -59.79
C HIS A 91 -20.16 -21.87 -58.91
N ASN A 92 -21.05 -20.93 -59.22
CA ASN A 92 -21.20 -19.69 -58.45
C ASN A 92 -22.07 -19.92 -57.19
N ASP A 93 -23.08 -20.80 -57.27
CA ASP A 93 -23.89 -21.22 -56.13
C ASP A 93 -23.04 -21.97 -55.07
N GLU A 94 -22.11 -22.83 -55.50
CA GLU A 94 -21.22 -23.56 -54.57
C GLU A 94 -20.27 -22.62 -53.81
N LEU A 95 -19.78 -21.57 -54.48
CA LEU A 95 -18.95 -20.53 -53.85
C LEU A 95 -19.75 -19.67 -52.87
N LEU A 96 -20.99 -19.31 -53.21
CA LEU A 96 -21.89 -18.57 -52.32
C LEU A 96 -22.21 -19.39 -51.07
N ASP A 97 -22.50 -20.68 -51.21
CA ASP A 97 -22.74 -21.57 -50.07
C ASP A 97 -21.50 -21.72 -49.18
N LEU A 98 -20.32 -21.85 -49.77
CA LEU A 98 -19.06 -21.92 -49.03
C LEU A 98 -18.80 -20.63 -48.25
N VAL A 99 -18.82 -19.46 -48.90
CA VAL A 99 -18.60 -18.16 -48.26
C VAL A 99 -19.63 -17.89 -47.17
N THR A 100 -20.89 -18.29 -47.40
CA THR A 100 -21.95 -18.16 -46.40
C THR A 100 -21.69 -19.09 -45.21
N SER A 101 -21.22 -20.33 -45.44
CA SER A 101 -20.86 -21.26 -44.38
C SER A 101 -19.65 -20.78 -43.56
N GLU A 102 -18.62 -20.22 -44.22
CA GLU A 102 -17.44 -19.64 -43.58
C GLU A 102 -17.83 -18.42 -42.75
N SER A 103 -18.68 -17.55 -43.29
CA SER A 103 -19.19 -16.38 -42.58
C SER A 103 -19.97 -16.80 -41.32
N ARG A 104 -20.81 -17.84 -41.40
CA ARG A 104 -21.53 -18.39 -40.24
C ARG A 104 -20.58 -18.99 -39.20
N MET A 105 -19.50 -19.64 -39.61
CA MET A 105 -18.51 -20.19 -38.69
C MET A 105 -17.73 -19.08 -37.96
N VAL A 106 -17.36 -18.01 -38.68
CA VAL A 106 -16.68 -16.86 -38.09
C VAL A 106 -17.59 -16.15 -37.09
N THR A 107 -18.86 -15.90 -37.44
CA THR A 107 -19.81 -15.27 -36.50
C THR A 107 -20.06 -16.13 -35.27
N ALA A 108 -20.19 -17.45 -35.42
CA ALA A 108 -20.31 -18.37 -34.29
C ALA A 108 -19.07 -18.36 -33.39
N ARG A 109 -17.87 -18.27 -33.98
CA ARG A 109 -16.61 -18.18 -33.23
C ARG A 109 -16.51 -16.88 -32.44
N LEU A 110 -16.80 -15.75 -33.10
CA LEU A 110 -16.79 -14.43 -32.46
C LEU A 110 -17.82 -14.34 -31.34
N ALA A 111 -19.03 -14.87 -31.54
CA ALA A 111 -20.06 -14.92 -30.50
C ALA A 111 -19.58 -15.69 -29.26
N LYS A 112 -18.92 -16.84 -29.46
CA LYS A 112 -18.34 -17.64 -28.37
C LYS A 112 -17.22 -16.88 -27.63
N GLU A 113 -16.40 -16.13 -28.36
CA GLU A 113 -15.32 -15.34 -27.79
C GLU A 113 -15.83 -14.15 -26.99
N ILE A 114 -16.86 -13.45 -27.49
CA ILE A 114 -17.56 -12.39 -26.75
C ILE A 114 -18.16 -12.94 -25.44
N GLU A 115 -18.80 -14.10 -25.49
CA GLU A 115 -19.35 -14.73 -24.28
C GLU A 115 -18.24 -15.09 -23.28
N GLY A 116 -17.11 -15.59 -23.77
CA GLY A 116 -15.93 -15.85 -22.94
C GLY A 116 -15.39 -14.59 -22.28
N LEU A 117 -15.21 -13.51 -23.04
CA LEU A 117 -14.74 -12.23 -22.53
C LEU A 117 -15.71 -11.61 -21.52
N ARG A 118 -17.02 -11.73 -21.73
CA ARG A 118 -18.05 -11.27 -20.79
C ARG A 118 -17.93 -12.00 -19.45
N ARG A 119 -17.80 -13.34 -19.47
CA ARG A 119 -17.57 -14.14 -18.24
C ARG A 119 -16.28 -13.73 -17.53
N ASP A 120 -15.20 -13.51 -18.27
CA ASP A 120 -13.93 -13.05 -17.69
C ASP A 120 -14.05 -11.67 -17.01
N LEU A 121 -14.82 -10.74 -17.60
CA LEU A 121 -15.08 -9.43 -17.00
C LEU A 121 -15.90 -9.54 -15.73
N GLU A 122 -16.91 -10.40 -15.70
CA GLU A 122 -17.72 -10.66 -14.50
C GLU A 122 -16.85 -11.24 -13.36
N ASP A 123 -16.02 -12.23 -13.68
CA ASP A 123 -15.08 -12.85 -12.73
C ASP A 123 -14.11 -11.84 -12.15
N ARG A 124 -13.50 -10.99 -13.01
CA ARG A 124 -12.58 -9.93 -12.58
C ARG A 124 -13.28 -8.89 -11.72
N THR A 125 -14.48 -8.48 -12.10
CA THR A 125 -15.30 -7.53 -11.32
C THR A 125 -15.62 -8.10 -9.93
N GLY A 126 -15.95 -9.40 -9.86
CA GLY A 126 -16.16 -10.10 -8.58
C GLY A 126 -14.91 -10.13 -7.71
N ARG A 127 -13.72 -10.36 -8.29
CA ARG A 127 -12.45 -10.31 -7.55
C ARG A 127 -12.13 -8.91 -7.05
N ILE A 128 -12.32 -7.88 -7.86
CA ILE A 128 -12.13 -6.47 -7.46
C ILE A 128 -13.03 -6.14 -6.26
N ARG A 129 -14.31 -6.55 -6.31
CA ARG A 129 -15.25 -6.34 -5.19
C ARG A 129 -14.77 -7.00 -3.91
N LYS A 130 -14.36 -8.28 -3.96
CA LYS A 130 -13.83 -9.00 -2.79
C LYS A 130 -12.57 -8.33 -2.21
N LEU A 131 -11.66 -7.87 -3.08
CA LEU A 131 -10.47 -7.16 -2.63
C LEU A 131 -10.81 -5.80 -2.00
N SER A 132 -11.77 -5.06 -2.58
CA SER A 132 -12.23 -3.80 -1.99
C SER A 132 -12.86 -4.00 -0.61
N GLU A 133 -13.62 -5.08 -0.42
CA GLU A 133 -14.23 -5.44 0.86
C GLU A 133 -13.18 -5.82 1.90
N ALA A 134 -12.23 -6.69 1.54
CA ALA A 134 -11.12 -7.07 2.41
C ALA A 134 -10.24 -5.86 2.80
N LEU A 135 -10.05 -4.91 1.88
CA LEU A 135 -9.30 -3.68 2.14
C LEU A 135 -10.06 -2.75 3.10
N ALA A 136 -11.38 -2.61 2.94
CA ALA A 136 -12.22 -1.84 3.86
C ALA A 136 -12.22 -2.45 5.27
N GLU A 137 -12.28 -3.78 5.39
CA GLU A 137 -12.18 -4.48 6.67
C GLU A 137 -10.81 -4.27 7.33
N ALA A 138 -9.72 -4.38 6.55
CA ALA A 138 -8.37 -4.15 7.05
C ALA A 138 -8.16 -2.70 7.51
N GLN A 139 -8.70 -1.71 6.78
CA GLN A 139 -8.66 -0.30 7.17
C GLN A 139 -9.42 -0.06 8.48
N ALA A 140 -10.65 -0.58 8.61
CA ALA A 140 -11.42 -0.46 9.85
C ALA A 140 -10.69 -1.11 11.05
N ALA A 141 -10.02 -2.25 10.84
CA ALA A 141 -9.22 -2.88 11.87
C ALA A 141 -8.00 -2.03 12.27
N LEU A 142 -7.35 -1.35 11.31
CA LEU A 142 -6.26 -0.41 11.58
C LEU A 142 -6.75 0.80 12.38
N ASP A 143 -7.86 1.41 11.99
CA ASP A 143 -8.45 2.57 12.69
C ASP A 143 -8.79 2.23 14.14
N VAL A 144 -9.37 1.04 14.39
CA VAL A 144 -9.64 0.56 15.76
C VAL A 144 -8.34 0.37 16.56
N ASN A 145 -7.30 -0.16 15.94
CA ASN A 145 -6.00 -0.35 16.59
C ASN A 145 -5.29 0.99 16.85
N GLU A 146 -5.42 1.97 15.96
CA GLU A 146 -4.91 3.33 16.14
C GLU A 146 -5.67 4.06 17.24
N ALA A 147 -7.00 3.99 17.26
CA ALA A 147 -7.82 4.52 18.34
C ALA A 147 -7.47 3.88 19.69
N ARG A 148 -7.27 2.55 19.73
CA ARG A 148 -6.80 1.84 20.92
C ARG A 148 -5.41 2.30 21.35
N ARG A 149 -4.47 2.49 20.41
CA ARG A 149 -3.13 3.03 20.69
C ARG A 149 -3.19 4.46 21.22
N ALA A 150 -4.03 5.31 20.64
CA ALA A 150 -4.25 6.69 21.09
C ALA A 150 -4.86 6.73 22.50
N GLN A 151 -5.84 5.85 22.79
CA GLN A 151 -6.42 5.70 24.13
C GLN A 151 -5.40 5.17 25.13
N ALA A 152 -4.57 4.18 24.76
CA ALA A 152 -3.49 3.69 25.62
C ALA A 152 -2.39 4.75 25.84
N ALA A 153 -2.14 5.62 24.86
CA ALA A 153 -1.25 6.77 25.01
C ALA A 153 -1.85 7.84 25.93
N GLY A 154 -3.16 8.11 25.84
CA GLY A 154 -3.88 9.04 26.69
C GLY A 154 -4.12 8.53 28.12
N SER A 155 -4.37 7.23 28.31
CA SER A 155 -4.56 6.62 29.64
C SER A 155 -3.25 6.32 30.36
N ALA A 156 -2.13 6.33 29.63
CA ALA A 156 -0.80 6.24 30.23
C ALA A 156 -0.22 7.61 30.58
N ALA A 157 -1.03 8.67 30.47
CA ALA A 157 -0.75 10.02 30.98
C ALA A 157 -1.24 10.15 32.43
N GLU A 158 -0.70 9.34 33.34
CA GLU A 158 -0.68 9.63 34.78
C GLU A 158 0.44 8.80 35.45
N THR A 159 1.64 8.91 34.90
CA THR A 159 2.87 8.70 35.65
C THR A 159 3.75 9.88 35.26
N PRO A 160 4.28 10.66 36.22
CA PRO A 160 4.91 11.92 35.93
C PRO A 160 5.97 11.74 34.84
N ALA A 161 5.78 12.44 33.72
CA ALA A 161 6.67 12.51 32.56
C ALA A 161 7.96 13.26 32.87
N ASP A 162 8.49 13.08 34.09
CA ASP A 162 9.54 13.88 34.69
C ASP A 162 10.64 13.02 35.33
N ALA A 163 10.54 11.69 35.22
CA ALA A 163 11.67 10.82 35.49
C ALA A 163 12.61 10.83 34.27
N PRO A 164 13.88 11.23 34.41
CA PRO A 164 14.87 11.09 33.36
C PRO A 164 14.94 9.63 32.94
N ILE A 165 14.51 9.31 31.71
CA ILE A 165 14.71 7.98 31.15
C ILE A 165 16.18 7.88 30.78
N GLU A 166 16.94 7.22 31.63
CA GLU A 166 18.31 6.81 31.35
C GLU A 166 18.32 5.32 30.99
N ALA A 167 18.58 5.03 29.72
CA ALA A 167 18.78 3.68 29.22
C ALA A 167 20.25 3.46 28.84
N ARG A 168 20.70 2.20 28.82
CA ARG A 168 21.99 1.81 28.25
C ARG A 168 21.78 1.00 27.00
N ILE A 169 22.72 1.15 26.07
CA ILE A 169 22.76 0.32 24.88
C ILE A 169 23.28 -1.07 25.27
N ALA A 170 22.39 -2.06 25.18
CA ALA A 170 22.69 -3.46 25.44
C ALA A 170 23.40 -4.12 24.25
N ASP A 171 23.02 -3.75 23.03
CA ASP A 171 23.63 -4.27 21.81
C ASP A 171 23.42 -3.31 20.63
N VAL A 172 24.27 -3.45 19.61
CA VAL A 172 24.27 -2.58 18.42
C VAL A 172 24.44 -3.41 17.16
N ASN A 173 23.51 -3.21 16.22
CA ASN A 173 23.64 -3.67 14.85
C ASN A 173 23.93 -2.48 13.92
N ALA A 174 25.18 -2.35 13.49
CA ALA A 174 25.61 -1.26 12.61
C ALA A 174 25.12 -1.40 11.17
N ASP A 175 24.99 -2.63 10.68
CA ASP A 175 24.54 -2.90 9.30
C ASP A 175 23.07 -2.51 9.10
N LEU A 176 22.25 -2.69 10.14
CA LEU A 176 20.81 -2.40 10.12
C LEU A 176 20.43 -1.03 10.68
N GLY A 177 21.38 -0.24 11.18
CA GLY A 177 21.02 1.05 11.78
C GLY A 177 20.30 0.92 13.13
N LEU A 178 20.41 -0.21 13.84
CA LEU A 178 19.54 -0.56 14.96
C LEU A 178 20.30 -0.79 16.27
N VAL A 179 19.77 -0.27 17.37
CA VAL A 179 20.33 -0.41 18.71
C VAL A 179 19.30 -1.02 19.65
N ILE A 180 19.77 -1.82 20.60
CA ILE A 180 18.94 -2.45 21.63
C ILE A 180 19.21 -1.74 22.96
N LEU A 181 18.14 -1.32 23.62
CA LEU A 181 18.15 -0.67 24.93
C LEU A 181 17.81 -1.68 26.03
N ASP A 182 18.44 -1.51 27.19
CA ASP A 182 18.20 -2.31 28.40
C ASP A 182 16.92 -1.92 29.18
N GLN A 183 16.17 -0.95 28.68
CA GLN A 183 14.90 -0.49 29.23
C GLN A 183 13.77 -0.71 28.22
N GLY A 184 12.58 -1.06 28.72
CA GLY A 184 11.38 -1.30 27.93
C GLY A 184 10.16 -0.57 28.50
N ALA A 185 8.97 -1.10 28.20
CA ALA A 185 7.70 -0.49 28.59
C ALA A 185 7.57 -0.29 30.11
N ARG A 186 8.15 -1.19 30.92
CA ARG A 186 8.09 -1.09 32.40
C ARG A 186 8.80 0.12 32.96
N GLN A 187 9.75 0.66 32.21
CA GLN A 187 10.55 1.82 32.60
C GLN A 187 10.14 3.09 31.85
N GLY A 188 8.97 3.06 31.20
CA GLY A 188 8.40 4.21 30.52
C GLY A 188 8.92 4.43 29.10
N VAL A 189 9.68 3.49 28.52
CA VAL A 189 10.07 3.57 27.11
C VAL A 189 8.83 3.35 26.24
N ARG A 190 8.63 4.22 25.25
CA ARG A 190 7.47 4.19 24.36
C ARG A 190 7.91 4.19 22.91
N TYR A 191 7.07 3.63 22.06
CA TYR A 191 7.25 3.70 20.62
C TYR A 191 7.34 5.17 20.18
N GLY A 192 8.31 5.47 19.31
CA GLY A 192 8.53 6.81 18.78
C GLY A 192 9.28 7.78 19.71
N LEU A 193 9.64 7.36 20.93
CA LEU A 193 10.40 8.19 21.87
C LEU A 193 11.81 8.50 21.31
N PRO A 194 12.16 9.77 21.08
CA PRO A 194 13.51 10.12 20.67
C PRO A 194 14.46 10.13 21.87
N LEU A 195 15.63 9.51 21.74
CA LEU A 195 16.69 9.51 22.74
C LEU A 195 18.00 10.00 22.12
N THR A 196 18.83 10.62 22.94
CA THR A 196 20.18 11.04 22.55
C THR A 196 21.20 10.12 23.18
N VAL A 197 22.05 9.52 22.36
CA VAL A 197 23.15 8.66 22.81
C VAL A 197 24.34 9.54 23.17
N LEU A 198 24.83 9.36 24.40
CA LEU A 198 25.98 10.04 24.96
C LEU A 198 27.11 9.06 25.25
N ARG A 199 28.32 9.41 24.80
CA ARG A 199 29.59 8.78 25.18
C ARG A 199 30.49 9.85 25.78
N ASP A 200 30.98 9.65 27.00
CA ASP A 200 31.83 10.63 27.70
C ASP A 200 31.24 12.05 27.76
N ARG A 201 29.91 12.16 27.93
CA ARG A 201 29.12 13.42 27.91
C ARG A 201 29.07 14.14 26.56
N ARG A 202 29.50 13.50 25.47
CA ARG A 202 29.38 14.00 24.09
C ARG A 202 28.26 13.28 23.37
N ARG A 203 27.48 14.01 22.57
CA ARG A 203 26.45 13.44 21.70
C ARG A 203 27.11 12.63 20.59
N VAL A 204 26.76 11.35 20.51
CA VAL A 204 27.20 10.40 19.48
C VAL A 204 26.13 10.24 18.42
N ALA A 205 24.88 10.04 18.82
CA ALA A 205 23.78 9.85 17.88
C ALA A 205 22.44 10.29 18.47
N ARG A 206 21.46 10.51 17.59
CA ARG A 206 20.04 10.55 17.95
C ARG A 206 19.38 9.28 17.44
N ILE A 207 18.62 8.63 18.32
CA ILE A 207 17.93 7.38 18.05
C ILE A 207 16.44 7.57 18.32
N ARG A 208 15.59 6.83 17.61
CA ARG A 208 14.15 6.77 17.87
C ARG A 208 13.73 5.34 18.14
N VAL A 209 12.95 5.14 19.20
CA VAL A 209 12.42 3.81 19.56
C VAL A 209 11.42 3.34 18.49
N VAL A 210 11.64 2.15 17.93
CA VAL A 210 10.83 1.54 16.86
C VAL A 210 10.20 0.21 17.29
N ASP A 211 10.63 -0.41 18.38
CA ASP A 211 9.97 -1.57 18.98
C ASP A 211 10.11 -1.49 20.50
N VAL A 212 9.06 -1.86 21.24
CA VAL A 212 9.09 -1.84 22.71
C VAL A 212 8.56 -3.15 23.24
N ARG A 213 9.38 -3.80 24.06
CA ARG A 213 9.02 -5.00 24.82
C ARG A 213 8.96 -4.66 26.30
N GLU A 214 8.59 -5.63 27.11
CA GLU A 214 8.40 -5.43 28.55
C GLU A 214 9.67 -4.90 29.25
N ARG A 215 10.86 -5.42 28.87
CA ARG A 215 12.15 -5.14 29.53
C ARG A 215 13.25 -4.61 28.61
N ILE A 216 13.01 -4.59 27.29
CA ILE A 216 13.98 -4.12 26.29
C ILE A 216 13.24 -3.30 25.24
N ALA A 217 13.96 -2.44 24.54
CA ALA A 217 13.41 -1.69 23.41
C ALA A 217 14.41 -1.67 22.25
N GLY A 218 13.90 -1.75 21.02
CA GLY A 218 14.67 -1.53 19.81
C GLY A 218 14.53 -0.07 19.37
N ALA A 219 15.64 0.56 19.02
CA ALA A 219 15.64 1.91 18.47
C ALA A 219 16.46 1.98 17.19
N ALA A 220 15.98 2.75 16.22
CA ALA A 220 16.69 3.04 14.97
C ALA A 220 17.55 4.31 15.13
N VAL A 221 18.73 4.31 14.52
CA VAL A 221 19.63 5.48 14.47
C VAL A 221 19.11 6.46 13.43
N GLU A 222 18.75 7.66 13.84
CA GLU A 222 18.28 8.73 12.95
C GLU A 222 19.43 9.60 12.44
N GLU A 223 20.35 9.96 13.33
CA GLU A 223 21.43 10.90 13.04
C GLU A 223 22.67 10.50 13.84
N THR A 224 23.83 10.43 13.19
CA THR A 224 25.12 10.26 13.86
C THR A 224 25.87 11.60 13.87
N ALA A 225 26.42 11.94 15.02
CA ALA A 225 27.27 13.11 15.16
C ALA A 225 28.68 12.74 14.68
N ARG A 226 29.21 13.50 13.71
CA ARG A 226 30.59 13.38 13.21
C ARG A 226 30.96 11.98 12.67
N GLY A 227 29.97 11.17 12.28
CA GLY A 227 30.18 9.81 11.79
C GLY A 227 30.48 8.77 12.87
N ASP A 228 30.38 9.13 14.16
CA ASP A 228 30.53 8.17 15.25
C ASP A 228 29.26 7.34 15.41
N TYR A 229 29.40 6.01 15.35
CA TYR A 229 28.27 5.09 15.53
C TYR A 229 28.10 4.73 17.02
N PRO A 230 26.86 4.53 17.50
CA PRO A 230 26.61 4.04 18.85
C PRO A 230 27.35 2.72 19.12
N GLN A 231 27.77 2.51 20.36
CA GLN A 231 28.41 1.30 20.82
C GLN A 231 27.72 0.74 22.06
N THR A 232 27.87 -0.56 22.27
CA THR A 232 27.40 -1.24 23.48
C THR A 232 28.00 -0.58 24.73
N GLY A 233 27.15 -0.24 25.69
CA GLY A 233 27.52 0.46 26.91
C GLY A 233 27.34 1.98 26.88
N ASP A 234 27.06 2.58 25.72
CA ASP A 234 26.72 4.00 25.65
C ASP A 234 25.41 4.30 26.39
N ARG A 235 25.27 5.54 26.87
CA ARG A 235 24.08 6.00 27.63
C ARG A 235 23.10 6.68 26.69
N ALA A 236 21.86 6.20 26.63
CA ALA A 236 20.77 6.85 25.93
C ALA A 236 19.92 7.64 26.92
N VAL A 237 19.77 8.94 26.69
CA VAL A 237 19.01 9.83 27.57
C VAL A 237 17.97 10.61 26.79
N LEU A 238 16.80 10.82 27.39
CA LEU A 238 15.78 11.71 26.86
C LEU A 238 16.22 13.17 27.07
N ILE A 239 16.84 13.77 26.05
CA ILE A 239 17.12 15.21 26.04
C ILE A 239 16.00 15.88 25.26
N ARG A 240 15.17 16.67 25.94
CA ARG A 240 14.20 17.53 25.27
C ARG A 240 14.99 18.50 24.36
N PRO A 241 14.67 18.60 23.07
CA PRO A 241 15.19 19.70 22.27
C PRO A 241 14.71 21.01 22.91
N GLU A 242 15.64 21.81 23.40
CA GLU A 242 15.37 23.17 23.88
C GLU A 242 14.71 23.96 22.73
N GLY A 243 13.45 24.37 22.92
CA GLY A 243 12.82 25.46 22.16
C GLY A 243 12.06 25.09 20.88
N SER A 244 10.75 25.30 20.93
CA SER A 244 10.01 26.10 19.95
C SER A 244 9.00 26.95 20.69
#